data_AF-A0A3C7W4S5-F1
#
_entry.id   AF-A0A3C7W4S5-F1
#
_cell.length_a   1.000
_cell.length_b   1.000
_cell.length_c   1.000
_cell.angle_alpha   90.00
_cell.angle_beta   90.00
_cell.angle_gamma   90.00
#
_symmetry.space_group_name_H-M   'P 1'
#
loop_
_entity.id
_entity.type
_entity.pdbx_description
1 polymer ?
#
loop_
_entity_poly.entity_id
_entity_poly.type
_entity_poly.pdbx_seq_one_letter_code
_entity_poly.pdbx_strand_id
1 'polypeptide(L)' 'MEIVYREEDLLRYMNDAVSVSDDAPVLLDSFLSAAIEVDIDAVSDGETVVIGAIMQHIEQAGVHSGDSACSL' A
#
# COMPACT_ATOMS: atom_id res chain seq x y z
N MET A 1 7.42 -4.47 -3.76
CA MET A 1 6.21 -3.94 -4.41
C MET A 1 6.65 -3.16 -5.63
N GLU A 2 5.99 -3.35 -6.78
CA GLU A 2 6.32 -2.64 -8.02
C GLU A 2 5.02 -2.38 -8.80
N ILE A 3 4.88 -1.19 -9.40
CA ILE A 3 3.79 -0.91 -10.34
C ILE A 3 4.20 -1.49 -11.70
N VAL A 4 3.46 -2.49 -12.17
CA VAL A 4 3.73 -3.17 -13.44
C VAL A 4 2.83 -2.62 -14.55
N TYR A 5 3.43 -2.23 -15.67
CA TYR A 5 2.69 -1.68 -16.82
C TYR A 5 2.55 -2.67 -17.97
N ARG A 6 3.43 -3.67 -18.04
CA ARG A 6 3.49 -4.67 -19.10
C ARG A 6 3.72 -6.07 -18.53
N GLU A 7 3.36 -7.08 -19.31
CA GLU A 7 3.51 -8.49 -18.95
C GLU A 7 4.97 -8.87 -18.64
N GLU A 8 5.93 -8.34 -19.40
CA GLU A 8 7.36 -8.59 -19.17
C GLU A 8 7.84 -8.07 -17.80
N ASP A 9 7.30 -6.93 -17.34
CA ASP A 9 7.62 -6.35 -16.03
C ASP A 9 7.05 -7.24 -14.91
N LEU A 10 5.84 -7.77 -15.10
CA LEU A 10 5.21 -8.72 -14.18
C LEU A 10 6.00 -10.03 -14.09
N LEU A 11 6.39 -10.61 -15.22
CA LEU A 11 7.17 -11.86 -15.23
C LEU A 11 8.52 -11.70 -14.53
N ARG A 12 9.19 -10.57 -14.75
CA ARG A 12 10.43 -10.23 -14.03
C ARG A 12 10.18 -10.15 -12.53
N TYR A 13 9.20 -9.33 -12.11
CA TYR A 13 8.89 -9.13 -10.70
C TYR A 13 8.49 -10.44 -10.00
N MET A 14 7.70 -11.31 -10.64
CA MET A 14 7.28 -12.59 -10.05
C MET A 14 8.46 -13.55 -9.83
N ASN A 15 9.49 -13.52 -10.68
CA ASN A 15 10.70 -14.32 -10.44
C ASN A 15 11.51 -13.78 -9.25
N ASP A 16 11.59 -12.46 -9.09
CA ASP A 16 12.36 -11.81 -8.03
C ASP A 16 11.63 -11.86 -6.68
N ALA A 17 10.34 -11.51 -6.66
CA ALA A 17 9.53 -11.32 -5.46
C ALA A 17 9.20 -12.62 -4.72
N VAL A 18 9.05 -13.74 -5.44
CA VAL A 18 8.77 -15.06 -4.84
C VAL A 18 9.93 -15.54 -3.96
N SER A 19 11.15 -15.06 -4.19
CA SER A 19 12.29 -15.40 -3.34
C SER A 19 12.24 -14.77 -1.93
N VAL A 20 11.39 -13.77 -1.73
CA VAL A 20 11.33 -12.94 -0.51
C VAL A 20 10.02 -13.13 0.27
N SER A 21 9.06 -13.89 -0.24
CA SER A 21 7.81 -14.20 0.48
C SER A 21 7.97 -15.47 1.33
N ASP A 22 7.76 -15.35 2.64
CA ASP A 22 7.69 -16.46 3.60
C ASP A 22 6.44 -17.35 3.35
N ASP A 23 6.40 -18.05 2.21
CA ASP A 23 5.30 -18.92 1.73
C ASP A 23 3.93 -18.23 1.50
N ALA A 24 3.83 -16.91 1.69
CA ALA A 24 2.60 -16.15 1.41
C ALA A 24 2.45 -15.80 -0.08
N PRO A 25 1.22 -15.84 -0.65
CA PRO A 25 1.01 -15.52 -2.06
C PRO A 25 1.25 -14.03 -2.37
N VAL A 26 1.73 -13.75 -3.57
CA VAL A 26 1.86 -12.38 -4.08
C VAL A 26 0.49 -11.85 -4.50
N LEU A 27 0.11 -10.68 -4.00
CA LEU A 27 -1.11 -9.98 -4.39
C LEU A 27 -0.88 -9.19 -5.69
N LEU A 28 -1.76 -9.40 -6.67
CA LEU A 28 -1.87 -8.56 -7.86
C LEU A 28 -3.16 -7.73 -7.74
N ASP A 29 -3.04 -6.41 -7.81
CA ASP A 29 -4.17 -5.49 -7.70
C ASP A 29 -4.18 -4.46 -8.83
N SER A 30 -5.34 -3.86 -9.09
CA SER A 30 -5.49 -2.80 -10.07
C SER A 30 -4.97 -1.47 -9.50
N PHE A 31 -4.12 -0.80 -10.26
CA PHE A 31 -3.59 0.50 -9.85
C PHE A 31 -4.69 1.59 -9.82
N LEU A 32 -4.84 2.25 -8.67
CA LEU A 32 -5.82 3.31 -8.46
C LEU A 32 -5.22 4.69 -8.83
N SER A 33 -5.27 5.02 -10.12
CA SER A 33 -4.76 6.29 -10.63
C SER A 33 -5.48 7.51 -10.06
N ALA A 34 -4.73 8.56 -9.72
CA ALA A 34 -5.23 9.83 -9.17
C ALA A 34 -6.10 9.68 -7.91
N ALA A 35 -5.92 8.59 -7.16
CA ALA A 35 -6.60 8.36 -5.90
C ALA A 35 -5.91 9.11 -4.76
N ILE A 36 -6.71 9.58 -3.81
CA ILE A 36 -6.24 10.11 -2.53
C ILE A 36 -5.91 8.92 -1.63
N GLU A 37 -4.74 8.95 -1.00
CA GLU A 37 -4.35 7.98 0.02
C GLU A 37 -4.53 8.57 1.43
N VAL A 38 -4.95 7.73 2.38
CA VAL A 38 -5.23 8.12 3.75
C VAL A 38 -4.74 7.03 4.70
N ASP A 39 -3.95 7.43 5.71
CA ASP A 39 -3.57 6.60 6.84
C ASP A 39 -4.46 6.90 8.05
N ILE A 40 -4.88 5.86 8.78
CA ILE A 40 -5.72 5.97 9.98
C ILE A 40 -5.09 5.16 11.10
N ASP A 41 -4.66 5.85 12.17
CA ASP A 41 -4.21 5.20 13.39
C ASP A 41 -5.39 4.97 14.32
N ALA A 42 -5.59 3.71 14.73
CA ALA A 42 -6.68 3.32 15.62
C ALA A 42 -6.24 2.29 16.66
N VAL A 43 -6.90 2.31 17.83
CA VAL A 43 -6.72 1.34 18.91
C VAL A 43 -8.08 0.78 19.30
N SER A 44 -8.15 -0.53 19.52
CA SER A 44 -9.37 -1.23 19.94
C SER A 44 -9.11 -2.07 21.18
N ASP A 45 -10.07 -2.06 22.11
CA ASP A 45 -10.10 -2.97 23.27
C ASP A 45 -10.98 -4.22 23.04
N GLY A 46 -11.57 -4.34 21.85
CA GLY A 46 -12.49 -5.42 21.48
C GLY A 46 -13.98 -5.06 21.59
N GLU A 47 -14.33 -3.98 22.30
CA GLU A 47 -15.71 -3.45 22.38
C GLU A 47 -15.81 -2.05 21.75
N THR A 48 -14.79 -1.22 21.95
CA THR A 48 -14.71 0.16 21.48
C THR A 48 -13.46 0.34 20.62
N VAL A 49 -13.59 1.12 19.55
CA VAL A 49 -12.47 1.55 18.70
C VAL A 49 -12.30 3.06 18.84
N VAL A 50 -11.08 3.48 19.17
CA VAL A 50 -10.67 4.88 19.23
C VAL A 50 -9.80 5.18 18.02
N ILE A 51 -10.17 6.23 17.27
CA ILE A 51 -9.36 6.76 16.18
C ILE A 51 -8.44 7.83 16.76
N GLY A 52 -7.13 7.61 16.66
CA GLY A 52 -6.11 8.54 17.13
C GLY A 52 -5.76 9.60 16.09
N ALA A 53 -5.70 9.22 14.81
CA ALA A 53 -5.36 10.10 13.71
C ALA A 53 -6.07 9.68 12.40
N ILE A 54 -6.37 10.66 11.57
CA ILE A 54 -6.75 10.48 10.16
C ILE A 54 -5.83 11.41 9.37
N MET A 55 -5.00 10.85 8.51
CA MET A 55 -3.95 11.58 7.82
C MET A 55 -4.14 11.44 6.31
N GLN A 56 -4.33 12.57 5.61
CA GLN A 56 -4.40 12.56 4.14
C GLN A 56 -3.00 12.77 3.55
N HIS A 57 -2.60 11.93 2.60
CA HIS A 57 -1.35 12.12 1.88
C HIS A 57 -1.45 13.29 0.89
N ILE A 58 -0.31 13.97 0.69
CA ILE A 58 -0.18 15.02 -0.32
C ILE A 58 0.02 14.39 -1.70
N GLU A 59 0.86 13.37 -1.77
CA GLU A 59 1.02 12.52 -2.94
C GLU A 59 -0.19 11.60 -3.13
N GLN A 60 -0.44 11.20 -4.38
CA GLN A 60 -1.50 10.26 -4.73
C GLN A 60 -1.11 8.81 -4.34
N ALA A 61 -2.11 7.95 -4.21
CA ALA A 61 -1.90 6.52 -4.00
C ALA A 61 -0.97 5.94 -5.08
N GLY A 62 0.05 5.21 -4.64
CA GLY A 62 1.11 4.68 -5.50
C GLY A 62 2.51 5.20 -5.16
N VAL A 63 2.61 6.30 -4.42
CA VAL A 63 3.82 6.64 -3.66
C VAL A 63 3.69 5.98 -2.29
N HIS A 64 4.72 5.26 -1.86
CA HIS A 64 4.67 4.54 -0.58
C HIS A 64 4.44 5.55 0.57
N SER A 65 3.57 5.23 1.54
CA SER A 65 3.19 6.16 2.63
C SER A 65 4.39 6.75 3.38
N GLY A 66 5.43 5.95 3.62
CA GLY A 66 6.69 6.41 4.25
C GLY A 66 7.52 7.40 3.42
N ASP A 67 7.24 7.53 2.12
CA ASP A 67 7.85 8.49 1.21
C ASP A 67 6.92 9.69 0.90
N SER A 68 5.68 9.65 1.37
CA SER A 68 4.68 10.70 1.17
C SER A 68 4.71 11.71 2.32
N ALA A 69 4.46 12.98 2.02
CA ALA A 69 4.08 13.96 3.03
C ALA A 69 2.60 13.76 3.38
N CYS A 70 2.20 14.05 4.62
CA CYS A 70 0.79 13.94 5.04
C CYS A 70 0.35 15.10 5.93
N SER A 71 -0.96 15.34 5.97
CA SER A 71 -1.61 16.28 6.89
C SER A 71 -2.59 15.55 7.80
N LEU A 72 -2.50 15.86 9.09
CA LEU A 72 -3.52 15.57 10.11
C LEU A 72 -4.71 16.54 10.00
#